data_AF-A0A8T4Q7Q7-F1
#
_entry.id   AF-A0A8T4Q7Q7-F1
#
_cell.length_a   1.000
_cell.length_b   1.000
_cell.length_c   1.000
_cell.angle_alpha   90.00
_cell.angle_beta   90.00
_cell.angle_gamma   90.00
#
_symmetry.space_group_name_H-M   'P 1'
#
loop_
_entity.id
_entity.type
_entity.pdbx_description
1 polymer ?
#
loop_
_entity_poly.entity_id
_entity_poly.type
_entity_poly.pdbx_seq_one_letter_code
_entity_poly.pdbx_strand_id
1 'polypeptide(L)'
;MKRSKQDKQFWIQLDQSNRDFLSNTATFMLSYAISLISLLISVIAIIIAINGISSYTIGVVIFFGAIMIIAAFWFSKKVKKTLKDAKALNEQLQKELTKLYPEYNNKFR
;
A
#
# COMPACT_ATOMS: atom_id res chain seq x y z
N MET A 1 11.85 30.27 -23.32
CA MET A 1 10.44 30.46 -22.97
C MET A 1 10.24 30.31 -21.46
N LYS A 2 9.67 31.31 -20.78
CA LYS A 2 9.31 31.26 -19.35
C LYS A 2 8.02 30.43 -19.22
N ARG A 3 8.05 29.32 -18.45
CA ARG A 3 6.85 28.51 -18.12
C ARG A 3 5.70 29.41 -17.68
N SER A 4 4.48 29.16 -18.14
CA SER A 4 3.30 29.83 -17.58
C SER A 4 3.16 29.43 -16.10
N LYS A 5 2.60 30.32 -15.27
CA LYS A 5 2.38 30.01 -13.84
C LYS A 5 1.50 28.77 -13.65
N GLN A 6 0.59 28.50 -14.58
CA GLN A 6 -0.32 27.35 -14.56
C GLN A 6 0.43 26.03 -14.78
N ASP A 7 1.40 25.98 -15.69
CA ASP A 7 2.16 24.74 -15.94
C ASP A 7 3.01 24.34 -14.72
N LYS A 8 3.64 25.32 -14.06
CA LYS A 8 4.40 25.05 -12.82
C LYS A 8 3.49 24.50 -11.71
N GLN A 9 2.28 25.02 -11.60
CA GLN A 9 1.29 24.57 -10.61
C GLN A 9 0.84 23.13 -10.90
N PHE A 10 0.60 22.77 -12.16
CA PHE A 10 0.22 21.41 -12.56
C PHE A 10 1.28 20.37 -12.18
N TRP A 11 2.56 20.63 -12.47
CA TRP A 11 3.65 19.69 -12.12
C TRP A 11 3.85 19.56 -10.61
N ILE A 12 3.66 20.65 -9.85
CA ILE A 12 3.71 20.61 -8.39
C ILE A 12 2.55 19.76 -7.85
N GLN A 13 1.34 19.92 -8.39
CA GLN A 13 0.17 19.13 -8.00
C GLN A 13 0.33 17.65 -8.34
N LEU A 14 0.93 17.32 -9.49
CA LEU A 14 1.20 15.93 -9.87
C LEU A 14 2.21 15.27 -8.93
N ASP A 15 3.30 15.96 -8.59
CA ASP A 15 4.32 15.47 -7.67
C ASP A 15 3.78 15.30 -6.25
N GLN A 16 2.98 16.26 -5.79
CA GLN A 16 2.23 16.15 -4.53
C GLN A 16 1.29 14.95 -4.53
N SER A 17 0.48 14.78 -5.58
CA SER A 17 -0.46 13.65 -5.69
C SER A 17 0.24 12.30 -5.65
N ASN A 18 1.42 12.18 -6.28
CA ASN A 18 2.22 10.95 -6.23
C ASN A 18 2.80 10.69 -4.83
N ARG A 19 3.32 11.72 -4.15
CA ARG A 19 3.80 11.58 -2.76
C ARG A 19 2.66 11.22 -1.81
N ASP A 20 1.50 11.84 -1.97
CA ASP A 20 0.32 11.58 -1.15
C ASP A 20 -0.21 10.17 -1.40
N PHE A 21 -0.24 9.69 -2.64
CA PHE A 21 -0.61 8.31 -2.96
C PHE A 21 0.32 7.29 -2.30
N LEU A 22 1.65 7.51 -2.37
CA LEU A 22 2.63 6.65 -1.73
C LEU A 22 2.48 6.66 -0.20
N SER A 23 2.32 7.84 0.39
CA SER A 23 2.15 8.00 1.83
C SER A 23 0.86 7.36 2.33
N ASN A 24 -0.27 7.62 1.66
CA ASN A 24 -1.56 7.03 1.99
C ASN A 24 -1.55 5.51 1.84
N THR A 25 -0.89 5.00 0.80
CA THR A 25 -0.73 3.56 0.62
C THR A 25 0.08 2.94 1.75
N ALA A 26 1.21 3.55 2.13
CA ALA A 26 2.04 3.08 3.24
C ALA A 26 1.27 3.08 4.57
N THR A 27 0.53 4.16 4.86
CA THR A 27 -0.31 4.28 6.05
C THR A 27 -1.42 3.22 6.05
N PHE A 28 -2.09 2.99 4.92
CA PHE A 28 -3.09 1.94 4.78
C PHE A 28 -2.51 0.55 5.07
N MET A 29 -1.32 0.22 4.54
CA MET A 29 -0.65 -1.06 4.82
C MET A 29 -0.33 -1.22 6.31
N LEU A 30 0.12 -0.14 6.95
CA LEU A 30 0.44 -0.15 8.37
C LEU A 30 -0.83 -0.33 9.22
N SER A 31 -1.89 0.43 8.94
CA SER A 31 -3.18 0.31 9.62
C SER A 31 -3.78 -1.08 9.45
N TYR A 32 -3.68 -1.66 8.25
CA TYR A 32 -4.12 -3.03 7.99
C TYR A 32 -3.35 -4.05 8.83
N ALA A 33 -2.02 -3.93 8.91
CA ALA A 33 -1.19 -4.81 9.73
C ALA A 33 -1.53 -4.70 11.22
N ILE A 34 -1.70 -3.48 11.73
CA ILE A 34 -2.10 -3.24 13.14
C ILE A 34 -3.47 -3.86 13.43
N SER A 35 -4.44 -3.67 12.54
CA SER A 35 -5.79 -4.22 12.69
C SER A 35 -5.77 -5.76 12.75
N LEU A 36 -4.99 -6.39 11.87
CA LEU A 36 -4.81 -7.84 11.85
C LEU A 36 -4.17 -8.37 13.14
N ILE A 37 -3.14 -7.70 13.66
CA ILE A 37 -2.48 -8.09 14.92
C ILE A 37 -3.43 -7.92 16.11
N SER A 38 -4.18 -6.81 16.15
CA SER A 38 -5.15 -6.54 17.22
C SER A 38 -6.27 -7.58 17.26
N LEU A 39 -6.81 -7.95 16.10
CA LEU A 39 -7.80 -9.02 15.98
C LEU A 39 -7.25 -10.35 16.53
N LEU A 40 -6.00 -10.69 16.20
CA LEU A 40 -5.37 -11.92 16.65
C LEU A 40 -5.18 -11.95 18.17
N ILE A 41 -4.69 -10.86 18.76
CA ILE A 41 -4.54 -10.75 20.21
C ILE A 41 -5.91 -10.89 20.89
N SER A 42 -6.96 -10.28 20.34
CA SER A 42 -8.31 -10.38 20.87
C SER A 42 -8.84 -11.82 20.85
N VAL A 43 -8.69 -12.54 19.73
CA VAL A 43 -9.11 -13.95 19.61
C VAL A 43 -8.35 -14.83 20.59
N ILE A 44 -7.02 -14.64 20.70
CA ILE A 44 -6.20 -15.40 21.65
C ILE A 44 -6.63 -15.13 23.09
N ALA A 45 -6.87 -13.88 23.45
CA ALA A 45 -7.30 -13.50 24.79
C ALA A 45 -8.64 -14.17 25.14
N ILE A 46 -9.60 -14.22 24.22
CA ILE A 46 -10.89 -14.91 24.42
C ILE A 46 -10.66 -16.41 24.62
N ILE A 47 -9.82 -17.04 23.81
CA ILE A 47 -9.55 -18.49 23.89
C ILE A 47 -8.90 -18.84 25.23
N ILE A 48 -7.93 -18.03 25.69
CA ILE A 48 -7.27 -18.20 26.99
C ILE A 48 -8.26 -17.95 28.13
N ALA A 49 -9.13 -16.95 28.03
CA ALA A 49 -10.12 -16.64 29.07
C ALA A 49 -11.13 -17.78 29.27
N ILE A 50 -11.51 -18.50 28.19
CA ILE A 50 -12.49 -19.59 28.25
C ILE A 50 -11.83 -20.91 28.68
N ASN A 51 -10.67 -21.26 28.11
CA ASN A 51 -10.07 -22.59 28.26
C ASN A 51 -8.86 -22.63 29.20
N GLY A 52 -8.45 -21.48 29.76
CA GLY A 52 -7.19 -21.34 30.47
C GLY A 52 -5.98 -21.53 29.54
N ILE A 53 -4.79 -21.62 30.13
CA ILE A 53 -3.55 -21.92 29.40
C ILE A 53 -3.33 -23.43 29.41
N SER A 54 -3.61 -24.08 28.28
CA SER A 54 -3.41 -25.50 28.04
C SER A 54 -2.65 -25.77 26.74
N SER A 55 -2.15 -26.99 26.56
CA SER A 55 -1.50 -27.42 25.32
C SER A 55 -2.39 -27.23 24.08
N TYR A 56 -3.70 -27.42 24.23
CA TYR A 56 -4.70 -27.12 23.19
C TYR A 56 -4.67 -25.64 22.81
N THR A 57 -4.76 -24.72 23.78
CA THR A 57 -4.75 -23.28 23.49
C THR A 57 -3.44 -22.82 22.86
N ILE A 58 -2.30 -23.38 23.27
CA ILE A 58 -0.99 -23.10 22.65
C ILE A 58 -0.99 -23.58 21.19
N GLY A 59 -1.51 -24.77 20.91
CA GLY A 59 -1.62 -25.30 19.56
C GLY A 59 -2.48 -24.42 18.66
N VAL A 60 -3.62 -23.95 19.18
CA VAL A 60 -4.53 -23.04 18.46
C VAL A 60 -3.84 -21.69 18.16
N VAL A 61 -3.11 -21.12 19.11
CA VAL A 61 -2.33 -19.87 18.91
C VAL A 61 -1.30 -20.03 17.80
N ILE A 62 -0.52 -21.12 17.81
CA ILE A 62 0.50 -21.41 16.79
C ILE A 62 -0.15 -21.58 15.42
N PHE A 63 -1.29 -22.28 15.34
CA PHE A 63 -2.03 -22.49 14.11
C PHE A 63 -2.57 -21.18 13.52
N PHE A 64 -3.19 -20.32 14.34
CA PHE A 64 -3.63 -19.00 13.91
C PHE A 64 -2.45 -18.12 13.46
N GLY A 65 -1.32 -18.18 14.17
CA GLY A 65 -0.08 -17.50 13.77
C GLY A 65 0.40 -17.93 12.37
N ALA A 66 0.39 -19.23 12.08
CA ALA A 66 0.78 -19.77 10.78
C ALA A 66 -0.16 -19.31 9.65
N ILE A 67 -1.48 -19.33 9.86
CA ILE A 67 -2.46 -18.82 8.89
C ILE A 67 -2.19 -17.34 8.58
N MET A 68 -1.86 -16.56 9.59
CA MET A 68 -1.61 -15.12 9.42
C MET A 68 -0.36 -14.82 8.62
N ILE A 69 0.70 -15.62 8.78
CA ILE A 69 1.91 -15.51 7.94
C ILE A 69 1.56 -15.74 6.47
N ILE A 70 0.73 -16.75 6.18
CA ILE A 70 0.27 -17.05 4.83
C ILE A 70 -0.61 -15.92 4.27
N ALA A 71 -1.55 -15.42 5.08
CA ALA A 71 -2.44 -14.32 4.70
C ALA A 71 -1.65 -13.03 4.42
N ALA A 72 -0.68 -12.69 5.27
CA ALA A 72 0.21 -11.54 5.09
C ALA A 72 1.05 -11.66 3.82
N PHE A 73 1.57 -12.85 3.52
CA PHE A 73 2.32 -13.10 2.28
C PHE A 73 1.43 -12.92 1.05
N TRP A 74 0.21 -13.47 1.08
CA TRP A 74 -0.75 -13.33 -0.01
C TRP A 74 -1.16 -11.87 -0.23
N PHE A 75 -1.44 -11.14 0.86
CA PHE A 75 -1.75 -9.71 0.82
C PHE A 75 -0.58 -8.90 0.24
N SER A 76 0.65 -9.15 0.69
CA SER A 76 1.85 -8.51 0.14
C SER A 76 1.98 -8.71 -1.37
N LYS A 77 1.72 -9.94 -1.86
CA LYS A 77 1.72 -10.24 -3.30
C LYS A 77 0.65 -9.47 -4.06
N LYS A 78 -0.56 -9.37 -3.50
CA LYS A 78 -1.68 -8.62 -4.10
C LYS A 78 -1.36 -7.12 -4.16
N VAL A 79 -0.81 -6.56 -3.09
CA VAL A 79 -0.39 -5.16 -3.00
C VAL A 79 0.71 -4.84 -4.01
N LYS A 80 1.74 -5.69 -4.12
CA LYS A 80 2.80 -5.52 -5.13
C LYS A 80 2.23 -5.49 -6.55
N LYS A 81 1.24 -6.34 -6.84
CA LYS A 81 0.55 -6.33 -8.13
C LYS A 81 -0.20 -5.02 -8.37
N THR A 82 -1.03 -4.59 -7.40
CA THR A 82 -1.76 -3.31 -7.49
C THR A 82 -0.82 -2.11 -7.67
N LEU A 83 0.30 -2.08 -6.95
CA LEU A 83 1.31 -1.02 -7.11
C LEU A 83 1.96 -1.03 -8.50
N LYS A 84 2.22 -2.22 -9.07
CA LYS A 84 2.77 -2.34 -10.42
C LYS A 84 1.77 -1.85 -11.47
N ASP A 85 0.50 -2.21 -11.31
CA ASP A 85 -0.57 -1.81 -12.22
C ASP A 85 -0.82 -0.28 -12.14
N ALA A 86 -0.83 0.28 -10.92
CA ALA A 86 -0.93 1.72 -10.70
C ALA A 86 0.28 2.48 -11.29
N LYS A 87 1.49 1.94 -11.17
CA LYS A 87 2.69 2.53 -11.78
C LYS A 87 2.60 2.52 -13.32
N ALA A 88 2.16 1.41 -13.91
CA ALA A 88 1.99 1.29 -15.35
C ALA A 88 0.95 2.28 -15.89
N LEU A 89 -0.17 2.47 -15.18
CA LEU A 89 -1.17 3.47 -15.51
C LEU A 89 -0.60 4.89 -15.43
N ASN A 90 0.21 5.19 -14.41
CA ASN A 90 0.84 6.49 -14.26
C ASN A 90 1.86 6.78 -15.37
N GLU A 91 2.63 5.76 -15.78
CA GLU A 91 3.53 5.86 -16.94
C GLU A 91 2.77 6.05 -18.26
N GLN A 92 1.60 5.42 -18.44
CA GLN A 92 0.74 5.66 -19.60
C GLN A 92 0.19 7.08 -19.62
N LEU A 93 -0.30 7.58 -18.49
CA LEU A 93 -0.75 8.96 -18.33
C LEU A 93 0.37 9.95 -18.62
N GLN A 94 1.58 9.70 -18.12
CA GLN A 94 2.76 10.51 -18.45
C GLN A 94 3.04 10.49 -19.95
N LYS A 95 3.00 9.33 -20.61
CA LYS A 95 3.21 9.24 -22.07
C LYS A 95 2.15 9.98 -22.87
N GLU A 96 0.89 9.90 -22.47
CA GLU A 96 -0.19 10.67 -23.10
C GLU A 96 0.01 12.18 -22.90
N LEU A 97 0.39 12.61 -21.69
CA LEU A 97 0.75 14.00 -21.40
C LEU A 97 1.91 14.49 -22.26
N THR A 98 2.98 13.70 -22.43
CA THR A 98 4.12 14.07 -23.28
C THR A 98 3.77 14.08 -24.76
N LYS A 99 2.77 13.30 -25.20
CA LYS A 99 2.25 13.33 -26.58
C LYS A 99 1.40 14.56 -26.86
N LEU A 100 0.51 14.92 -25.93
CA LEU A 100 -0.32 16.12 -26.02
C LEU A 100 0.51 17.40 -25.93
N TYR A 101 1.64 17.35 -25.22
CA TYR A 101 2.55 18.45 -25.08
C TYR A 101 4.00 18.03 -25.39
N PRO A 102 4.40 18.00 -26.68
CA PRO A 102 5.72 17.53 -27.11
C PRO A 102 6.88 18.47 -26.71
N GLU A 103 6.59 19.73 -26.37
CA GLU A 103 7.58 20.70 -25.85
C GLU A 103 8.29 20.23 -24.55
N TYR A 104 7.75 19.19 -23.91
CA TYR A 104 8.19 18.66 -22.63
C TYR A 104 9.21 17.53 -22.74
N ASN A 105 9.44 16.96 -23.93
CA ASN A 105 10.39 15.85 -24.13
C ASN A 105 11.87 16.30 -24.02
N ASN A 106 12.15 17.59 -24.20
CA ASN A 106 13.50 18.14 -24.32
C ASN A 106 14.12 18.69 -23.02
N LYS A 107 13.48 18.52 -21.85
CA LYS A 107 14.00 19.08 -20.58
C LYS A 107 14.16 18.12 -19.40
N PHE A 108 13.93 16.83 -19.62
CA PHE A 108 14.20 15.75 -18.64
C PHE A 108 15.29 14.78 -19.12
N ARG A 109 16.13 15.20 -20.07
CA ARG A 109 17.41 14.55 -20.38
C ARG A 109 18.53 15.23 -19.62
#